data_AF-A0A061NIA0-F1
#
_entry.id   AF-A0A061NIA0-F1
#
_cell.length_a   1.000
_cell.length_b   1.000
_cell.length_c   1.000
_cell.angle_alpha   90.00
_cell.angle_beta   90.00
_cell.angle_gamma   90.00
#
_symmetry.space_group_name_H-M   'P 1'
#
loop_
_entity.id
_entity.type
_entity.pdbx_description
1 polymer ?
#
loop_
_entity_poly.entity_id
_entity_poly.type
_entity_poly.pdbx_seq_one_letter_code
_entity_poly.pdbx_strand_id
1 'polypeptide(L)'
;MTIPALDIDAPVIEVGQLENGQMGVPDNGEDVGWYEPGTQPGGAGNAVLAGHVDDRTGPAVFFDLGDLEPGDQIFVTGEDGEELEFIVDGMERYPFDDSPVEEIFGPSDDKQLNLITCTGVFNQENGTHEERLVVYTSLVEEEEEPVLPVPTELTIQGDLLSWHSVRDEEIVGYRIYEIDAEGEETHVGSVSQLERKSFLVNDQDTDYTVKAVDHFGNESDPAEEEDA
;
A
#
# COMPACT_ATOMS: atom_id res chain seq x y z
N MET A 1 14.51 -6.58 -4.83
CA MET A 1 14.14 -5.18 -4.58
C MET A 1 14.40 -4.41 -5.86
N THR A 2 13.45 -3.58 -6.25
CA THR A 2 13.51 -2.83 -7.49
C THR A 2 13.31 -1.34 -7.21
N ILE A 3 14.12 -0.49 -7.83
CA ILE A 3 13.96 0.97 -7.80
C ILE A 3 13.97 1.45 -9.25
N PRO A 4 12.80 1.57 -9.90
CA PRO A 4 12.72 1.86 -11.33
C PRO A 4 13.38 3.17 -11.74
N ALA A 5 13.28 4.22 -10.90
CA ALA A 5 13.87 5.53 -11.17
C ALA A 5 15.41 5.49 -11.33
N LEU A 6 16.06 4.48 -10.76
CA LEU A 6 17.51 4.29 -10.77
C LEU A 6 17.96 3.05 -11.58
N ASP A 7 17.04 2.36 -12.28
CA ASP A 7 17.31 1.10 -12.97
C ASP A 7 17.94 0.02 -12.06
N ILE A 8 17.59 0.00 -10.76
CA ILE A 8 18.10 -0.99 -9.79
C ILE A 8 17.16 -2.20 -9.75
N ASP A 9 17.73 -3.38 -9.87
CA ASP A 9 17.13 -4.68 -9.53
C ASP A 9 18.20 -5.49 -8.76
N ALA A 10 17.98 -5.65 -7.46
CA ALA A 10 18.96 -6.24 -6.55
C ALA A 10 18.32 -7.25 -5.59
N PRO A 11 18.99 -8.39 -5.31
CA PRO A 11 18.54 -9.32 -4.29
C PRO A 11 18.67 -8.68 -2.90
N VAL A 12 17.69 -8.98 -2.04
CA VAL A 12 17.74 -8.60 -0.63
C VAL A 12 18.18 -9.81 0.18
N ILE A 13 19.19 -9.65 1.01
CA ILE A 13 19.72 -10.67 1.91
C ILE A 13 19.59 -10.23 3.36
N GLU A 14 19.49 -11.17 4.28
CA GLU A 14 19.50 -10.87 5.71
C GLU A 14 20.92 -10.49 6.18
N VAL A 15 21.03 -9.42 6.94
CA VAL A 15 22.24 -9.02 7.66
C VAL A 15 21.94 -8.79 9.13
N GLY A 16 22.88 -9.21 9.98
CA GLY A 16 22.76 -9.08 11.43
C GLY A 16 23.46 -7.83 11.98
N GLN A 17 23.61 -7.80 13.30
CA GLN A 17 24.44 -6.82 13.99
C GLN A 17 25.86 -7.37 14.21
N LEU A 18 26.87 -6.55 13.92
CA LEU A 18 28.28 -6.85 14.17
C LEU A 18 28.61 -6.70 15.66
N GLU A 19 29.74 -7.26 16.12
CA GLU A 19 30.18 -7.19 17.53
C GLU A 19 30.38 -5.75 18.04
N ASN A 20 30.63 -4.80 17.14
CA ASN A 20 30.77 -3.39 17.44
C ASN A 20 29.43 -2.62 17.46
N GLY A 21 28.31 -3.32 17.31
CA GLY A 21 26.96 -2.74 17.32
C GLY A 21 26.47 -2.18 15.99
N GLN A 22 27.32 -2.15 14.95
CA GLN A 22 26.91 -1.69 13.63
C GLN A 22 26.06 -2.74 12.90
N MET A 23 25.16 -2.27 12.04
CA MET A 23 24.50 -3.12 11.06
C MET A 23 25.53 -3.75 10.12
N GLY A 24 25.38 -5.03 9.81
CA GLY A 24 26.14 -5.70 8.76
C GLY A 24 25.79 -5.16 7.38
N VAL A 25 26.65 -5.38 6.40
CA VAL A 25 26.39 -5.02 5.00
C VAL A 25 26.78 -6.20 4.12
N PRO A 26 26.24 -6.31 2.89
CA PRO A 26 26.63 -7.36 1.96
C PRO A 26 28.13 -7.36 1.65
N ASP A 27 28.67 -8.53 1.29
CA ASP A 27 30.09 -8.68 0.95
C ASP A 27 30.46 -8.16 -0.45
N ASN A 28 29.46 -7.93 -1.30
CA ASN A 28 29.58 -7.47 -2.68
C ASN A 28 28.80 -6.16 -2.89
N GLY A 29 29.04 -5.47 -4.00
CA GLY A 29 28.34 -4.24 -4.36
C GLY A 29 27.00 -4.43 -5.08
N GLU A 30 26.53 -5.65 -5.30
CA GLU A 30 25.32 -5.95 -6.09
C GLU A 30 24.10 -6.21 -5.18
N ASP A 31 24.32 -6.78 -4.01
CA ASP A 31 23.27 -7.16 -3.07
C ASP A 31 22.89 -6.01 -2.12
N VAL A 32 21.69 -6.12 -1.55
CA VAL A 32 21.18 -5.21 -0.51
C VAL A 32 20.93 -6.00 0.76
N GLY A 33 21.38 -5.49 1.91
CA GLY A 33 21.23 -6.14 3.21
C GLY A 33 20.05 -5.59 3.99
N TRP A 34 19.08 -6.42 4.35
CA TRP A 34 18.04 -6.10 5.32
C TRP A 34 18.49 -6.39 6.75
N TYR A 35 18.31 -5.44 7.67
CA TYR A 35 18.58 -5.62 9.09
C TYR A 35 17.53 -6.52 9.75
N GLU A 36 17.74 -7.84 9.68
CA GLU A 36 16.84 -8.86 10.21
C GLU A 36 16.48 -8.70 11.70
N PRO A 37 17.38 -8.25 12.60
CA PRO A 37 17.02 -8.02 13.99
C PRO A 37 15.98 -6.91 14.22
N GLY A 38 15.68 -6.09 13.20
CA GLY A 38 14.72 -4.99 13.24
C GLY A 38 13.33 -5.37 12.70
N THR A 39 12.59 -4.37 12.21
CA THR A 39 11.28 -4.58 11.60
C THR A 39 11.44 -5.22 10.21
N GLN A 40 10.60 -6.21 9.93
CA GLN A 40 10.47 -6.80 8.60
C GLN A 40 9.78 -5.82 7.64
N PRO A 41 10.21 -5.67 6.38
CA PRO A 41 9.52 -4.84 5.40
C PRO A 41 8.02 -5.18 5.34
N GLY A 42 7.17 -4.15 5.44
CA GLY A 42 5.70 -4.29 5.51
C GLY A 42 5.13 -4.41 6.93
N GLY A 43 5.96 -4.68 7.93
CA GLY A 43 5.59 -4.62 9.35
C GLY A 43 5.46 -3.19 9.85
N ALA A 44 4.68 -2.99 10.93
CA ALA A 44 4.63 -1.71 11.63
C ALA A 44 5.98 -1.42 12.31
N GLY A 45 6.64 -0.34 11.90
CA GLY A 45 7.97 0.05 12.32
C GLY A 45 8.89 0.43 11.15
N ASN A 46 10.16 0.65 11.49
CA ASN A 46 11.20 0.99 10.54
C ASN A 46 11.96 -0.25 10.07
N ALA A 47 11.65 -0.75 8.87
CA ALA A 47 12.51 -1.72 8.19
C ALA A 47 13.73 -0.99 7.61
N VAL A 48 14.91 -1.60 7.65
CA VAL A 48 16.16 -0.94 7.20
C VAL A 48 16.90 -1.80 6.19
N LEU A 49 17.20 -1.22 5.03
CA LEU A 49 18.04 -1.80 3.99
C LEU A 49 19.34 -1.01 3.84
N ALA A 50 20.46 -1.72 3.74
CA ALA A 50 21.78 -1.12 3.51
C ALA A 50 22.42 -1.68 2.25
N GLY A 51 23.05 -0.81 1.47
CA GLY A 51 23.78 -1.16 0.25
C GLY A 51 24.99 -0.27 0.06
N HIS A 52 25.99 -0.77 -0.64
CA HIS A 52 27.23 -0.03 -0.90
C HIS A 52 26.99 1.09 -1.92
N VAL A 53 27.70 2.20 -1.74
CA VAL A 53 27.77 3.28 -2.73
C VAL A 53 28.76 2.93 -3.83
N ASP A 54 29.93 2.38 -3.46
CA ASP A 54 30.95 1.91 -4.37
C ASP A 54 31.66 0.67 -3.81
N ASP A 55 32.43 0.02 -4.67
CA ASP A 55 33.31 -1.06 -4.31
C ASP A 55 34.68 -0.94 -5.01
N ARG A 56 35.50 -2.00 -4.92
CA ARG A 56 36.85 -2.01 -5.54
C ARG A 56 36.83 -1.98 -7.07
N THR A 57 35.69 -2.25 -7.68
CA THR A 57 35.49 -2.39 -9.12
C THR A 57 34.72 -1.23 -9.74
N GLY A 58 33.97 -0.47 -8.94
CA GLY A 58 33.31 0.75 -9.39
C GLY A 58 32.09 1.11 -8.54
N PRO A 59 31.12 1.84 -9.12
CA PRO A 59 29.80 2.06 -8.55
C PRO A 59 29.14 0.76 -8.08
N ALA A 60 28.47 0.80 -6.92
CA ALA A 60 27.69 -0.30 -6.36
C ALA A 60 26.18 0.01 -6.40
N VAL A 61 25.37 -0.88 -5.84
CA VAL A 61 23.89 -0.86 -5.95
C VAL A 61 23.26 0.46 -5.53
N PHE A 62 23.83 1.17 -4.54
CA PHE A 62 23.32 2.46 -4.05
C PHE A 62 24.17 3.65 -4.47
N PHE A 63 24.96 3.53 -5.55
CA PHE A 63 25.75 4.64 -6.07
C PHE A 63 24.90 5.87 -6.38
N ASP A 64 23.77 5.68 -7.07
CA ASP A 64 22.86 6.74 -7.49
C ASP A 64 21.66 6.94 -6.53
N LEU A 65 21.71 6.37 -5.32
CA LEU A 65 20.63 6.53 -4.31
C LEU A 65 20.36 8.01 -3.97
N GLY A 66 21.39 8.85 -4.16
CA GLY A 66 21.31 10.31 -4.00
C GLY A 66 20.42 11.05 -5.00
N ASP A 67 19.99 10.38 -6.07
CA ASP A 67 19.23 10.97 -7.17
C ASP A 67 17.71 10.70 -7.06
N LEU A 68 17.27 9.97 -6.04
CA LEU A 68 15.84 9.75 -5.76
C LEU A 68 15.13 11.06 -5.38
N GLU A 69 13.88 11.17 -5.80
CA GLU A 69 12.99 12.28 -5.48
C GLU A 69 11.76 11.79 -4.70
N PRO A 70 11.15 12.64 -3.85
CA PRO A 70 9.87 12.31 -3.22
C PRO A 70 8.81 11.94 -4.27
N GLY A 71 8.13 10.81 -4.05
CA GLY A 71 7.19 10.22 -5.00
C GLY A 71 7.77 9.07 -5.84
N ASP A 72 9.09 8.85 -5.84
CA ASP A 72 9.68 7.67 -6.47
C ASP A 72 9.27 6.39 -5.74
N GLN A 73 9.15 5.31 -6.52
CA GLN A 73 8.67 4.01 -6.05
C GLN A 73 9.83 3.06 -5.76
N ILE A 74 9.67 2.27 -4.70
CA ILE A 74 10.57 1.19 -4.31
C ILE A 74 9.75 -0.07 -4.06
N PHE A 75 10.13 -1.16 -4.71
CA PHE A 75 9.42 -2.43 -4.61
C PHE A 75 10.27 -3.46 -3.86
N VAL A 76 9.68 -4.10 -2.85
CA VAL A 76 10.31 -5.19 -2.09
C VAL A 76 9.41 -6.42 -2.18
N THR A 77 9.92 -7.49 -2.79
CA THR A 77 9.21 -8.77 -2.88
C THR A 77 9.61 -9.66 -1.71
N GLY A 78 8.61 -10.10 -0.93
CA GLY A 78 8.76 -11.06 0.15
C GLY A 78 9.01 -12.50 -0.34
N GLU A 79 9.36 -13.39 0.58
CA GLU A 79 9.59 -14.82 0.27
C GLU A 79 8.31 -15.55 -0.18
N ASP A 80 7.14 -15.05 0.20
CA ASP A 80 5.82 -15.52 -0.22
C ASP A 80 5.42 -15.03 -1.62
N GLY A 81 6.22 -14.14 -2.22
CA GLY A 81 5.97 -13.53 -3.51
C GLY A 81 5.04 -12.32 -3.47
N GLU A 82 4.66 -11.85 -2.28
CA GLU A 82 3.97 -10.57 -2.13
C GLU A 82 4.93 -9.43 -2.44
N GLU A 83 4.51 -8.50 -3.29
CA GLU A 83 5.29 -7.32 -3.64
C GLU A 83 4.73 -6.13 -2.87
N LEU A 84 5.59 -5.52 -2.06
CA LEU A 84 5.29 -4.32 -1.29
C LEU A 84 5.79 -3.10 -2.04
N GLU A 85 4.91 -2.13 -2.28
CA GLU A 85 5.26 -0.84 -2.84
C GLU A 85 5.49 0.18 -1.73
N PHE A 86 6.62 0.87 -1.78
CA PHE A 86 6.97 1.98 -0.91
C PHE A 86 7.17 3.25 -1.75
N ILE A 87 6.77 4.39 -1.20
CA ILE A 87 6.96 5.70 -1.82
C ILE A 87 7.98 6.50 -1.03
N VAL A 88 8.93 7.10 -1.74
CA VAL A 88 9.92 8.00 -1.15
C VAL A 88 9.23 9.25 -0.60
N ASP A 89 9.40 9.48 0.70
CA ASP A 89 8.93 10.68 1.39
C ASP A 89 9.98 11.80 1.31
N GLY A 90 11.26 11.42 1.39
CA GLY A 90 12.39 12.32 1.39
C GLY A 90 13.70 11.64 1.76
N MET A 91 14.76 12.44 1.84
CA MET A 91 16.10 11.95 2.13
C MET A 91 16.88 12.93 2.98
N GLU A 92 17.72 12.41 3.88
CA GLU A 92 18.57 13.20 4.76
C GLU A 92 20.00 12.68 4.76
N ARG A 93 20.96 13.59 4.97
CA ARG A 93 22.38 13.23 5.13
C ARG A 93 22.80 13.48 6.57
N TYR A 94 23.35 12.45 7.18
CA TYR A 94 23.83 12.50 8.56
C TYR A 94 25.34 12.28 8.61
N PRO A 95 26.07 12.93 9.52
CA PRO A 95 27.43 12.55 9.83
C PRO A 95 27.49 11.08 10.27
N PHE A 96 28.54 10.37 9.87
CA PHE A 96 28.74 8.95 10.21
C PHE A 96 28.60 8.67 11.72
N ASP A 97 29.12 9.56 12.56
CA ASP A 97 29.13 9.41 14.02
C ASP A 97 27.92 10.05 14.74
N ASP A 98 27.00 10.70 14.00
CA ASP A 98 25.89 11.48 14.57
C ASP A 98 24.57 11.25 13.80
N SER A 99 24.34 9.99 13.40
CA SER A 99 23.09 9.59 12.76
C SER A 99 21.99 9.32 13.82
N PRO A 100 20.73 9.75 13.61
CA PRO A 100 19.65 9.54 14.56
C PRO A 100 19.17 8.08 14.56
N VAL A 101 19.90 7.21 15.25
CA VAL A 101 19.66 5.75 15.27
C VAL A 101 18.22 5.40 15.63
N GLU A 102 17.63 6.07 16.62
CA GLU A 102 16.25 5.80 17.04
C GLU A 102 15.23 6.13 15.93
N GLU A 103 15.47 7.17 15.13
CA GLU A 103 14.60 7.54 14.02
C GLU A 103 14.72 6.56 12.85
N ILE A 104 15.92 6.02 12.64
CA ILE A 104 16.23 5.15 11.51
C ILE A 104 15.86 3.69 11.80
N PHE A 105 16.11 3.21 13.02
CA PHE A 105 15.97 1.79 13.42
C PHE A 105 14.93 1.56 14.52
N GLY A 106 14.43 2.62 15.16
CA GLY A 106 13.50 2.50 16.28
C GLY A 106 12.08 2.13 15.86
N PRO A 107 11.18 1.92 16.83
CA PRO A 107 9.79 1.59 16.56
C PRO A 107 9.05 2.77 15.91
N SER A 108 8.10 2.45 15.04
CA SER A 108 7.13 3.37 14.45
C SER A 108 5.77 2.67 14.40
N ASP A 109 4.68 3.44 14.50
CA ASP A 109 3.33 2.92 14.25
C ASP A 109 3.06 2.81 12.74
N ASP A 110 3.80 3.57 11.93
CA ASP A 110 3.75 3.55 10.47
C ASP A 110 4.59 2.39 9.91
N LYS A 111 4.28 1.95 8.67
CA LYS A 111 5.02 0.90 7.96
C LYS A 111 6.05 1.55 7.04
N GLN A 112 7.29 1.67 7.51
CA GLN A 112 8.34 2.42 6.83
C GLN A 112 9.47 1.52 6.35
N LEU A 113 10.12 1.93 5.27
CA LEU A 113 11.35 1.31 4.77
C LEU A 113 12.43 2.38 4.59
N ASN A 114 13.51 2.28 5.35
CA ASN A 114 14.63 3.20 5.30
C ASN A 114 15.79 2.58 4.51
N LEU A 115 16.25 3.24 3.45
CA LEU A 115 17.42 2.81 2.69
C LEU A 115 18.63 3.64 3.11
N ILE A 116 19.75 2.96 3.38
CA ILE A 116 20.97 3.58 3.91
C ILE A 116 22.15 3.26 2.99
N THR A 117 22.92 4.30 2.66
CA THR A 117 24.23 4.11 2.02
C THR A 117 25.29 5.07 2.54
N CYS A 118 26.55 4.78 2.21
CA CYS A 118 27.68 5.66 2.47
C CYS A 118 27.65 6.84 1.48
N THR A 119 27.93 8.07 1.95
CA THR A 119 27.99 9.23 1.04
C THR A 119 29.01 10.27 1.51
N GLY A 120 29.25 11.31 0.71
CA GLY A 120 30.24 12.33 1.04
C GLY A 120 31.68 11.87 0.82
N VAL A 121 32.64 12.57 1.42
CA VAL A 121 34.08 12.34 1.18
C VAL A 121 34.54 11.05 1.86
N PHE A 122 35.32 10.22 1.16
CA PHE A 122 35.98 9.06 1.76
C PHE A 122 37.13 9.50 2.67
N ASN A 123 37.03 9.20 3.95
CA ASN A 123 38.07 9.46 4.93
C ASN A 123 39.02 8.26 5.05
N GLN A 124 40.25 8.42 4.54
CA GLN A 124 41.25 7.34 4.54
C GLN A 124 41.75 6.95 5.94
N GLU A 125 41.72 7.87 6.91
CA GLU A 125 42.15 7.56 8.29
C GLU A 125 41.14 6.65 8.98
N ASN A 126 39.84 6.90 8.76
CA ASN A 126 38.75 6.13 9.35
C ASN A 126 38.31 4.94 8.48
N GLY A 127 38.75 4.89 7.22
CA GLY A 127 38.42 3.82 6.27
C GLY A 127 36.95 3.81 5.86
N THR A 128 36.26 4.95 5.92
CA THR A 128 34.84 5.06 5.61
C THR A 128 34.48 6.46 5.11
N HIS A 129 33.29 6.59 4.55
CA HIS A 129 32.68 7.86 4.17
C HIS A 129 32.24 8.65 5.40
N GLU A 130 32.40 9.98 5.34
CA GLU A 130 32.09 10.88 6.45
C GLU A 130 30.59 11.02 6.73
N GLU A 131 29.73 10.64 5.78
CA GLU A 131 28.29 10.80 5.88
C GLU A 131 27.54 9.50 5.54
N ARG A 132 26.29 9.44 5.97
CA ARG A 132 25.30 8.45 5.59
C ARG A 132 24.11 9.15 4.95
N LEU A 133 23.70 8.65 3.81
CA LEU A 133 22.44 9.05 3.19
C LEU A 133 21.37 8.08 3.67
N VAL A 134 20.26 8.62 4.16
CA VAL A 134 19.06 7.85 4.53
C VAL A 134 17.92 8.33 3.66
N VAL A 135 17.27 7.40 2.95
CA VAL A 135 16.03 7.64 2.22
C VAL A 135 14.89 7.07 3.06
N TYR A 136 13.92 7.92 3.38
CA TYR A 136 12.73 7.55 4.15
C TYR A 136 11.58 7.29 3.19
N THR A 137 10.84 6.22 3.45
CA THR A 137 9.70 5.82 2.64
C THR A 137 8.55 5.34 3.51
N SER A 138 7.36 5.39 2.93
CA SER A 138 6.14 4.87 3.53
C SER A 138 5.52 3.81 2.61
N LEU A 139 5.01 2.72 3.21
CA LEU A 139 4.29 1.68 2.48
C LEU A 139 3.04 2.28 1.83
N VAL A 140 2.83 1.97 0.55
CA VAL A 140 1.54 2.19 -0.11
C VAL A 140 0.60 1.10 0.37
N GLU A 141 -0.32 1.48 1.26
CA GLU A 141 -1.44 0.63 1.60
C GLU A 141 -2.47 0.78 0.49
N GLU A 142 -2.75 -0.31 -0.24
CA GLU A 142 -3.96 -0.36 -1.04
C GLU A 142 -5.13 -0.28 -0.06
N GLU A 143 -5.84 0.86 -0.07
CA GLU A 143 -7.15 0.93 0.55
C GLU A 143 -8.05 -0.02 -0.26
N GLU A 144 -8.17 -1.28 0.18
CA GLU A 144 -9.18 -2.17 -0.36
C GLU A 144 -10.53 -1.48 -0.19
N GLU A 145 -11.16 -1.06 -1.30
CA GLU A 145 -12.51 -0.53 -1.24
C GLU A 145 -13.38 -1.59 -0.54
N PRO A 146 -14.18 -1.19 0.48
CA PRO A 146 -14.93 -2.15 1.26
C PRO A 146 -15.89 -2.90 0.33
N VAL A 147 -15.70 -4.21 0.20
CA VAL A 147 -16.61 -5.06 -0.58
C VAL A 147 -17.91 -5.17 0.19
N LEU A 148 -18.85 -4.27 -0.12
CA LEU A 148 -20.12 -4.22 0.58
C LEU A 148 -20.98 -5.44 0.19
N PRO A 149 -21.67 -6.07 1.15
CA PRO A 149 -22.59 -7.15 0.89
C PRO A 149 -23.74 -6.75 -0.06
N VAL A 150 -23.94 -7.57 -1.09
CA VAL A 150 -24.98 -7.36 -2.10
C VAL A 150 -26.36 -7.76 -1.55
N PRO A 151 -27.41 -6.93 -1.71
CA PRO A 151 -28.78 -7.33 -1.42
C PRO A 151 -29.20 -8.54 -2.26
N THR A 152 -30.15 -9.35 -1.79
CA THR A 152 -30.58 -10.55 -2.52
C THR A 152 -32.09 -10.59 -2.73
N GLU A 153 -32.54 -11.50 -3.58
CA GLU A 153 -33.96 -11.75 -3.87
C GLU A 153 -34.70 -10.49 -4.26
N LEU A 154 -34.13 -9.80 -5.24
CA LEU A 154 -34.78 -8.66 -5.87
C LEU A 154 -35.95 -9.17 -6.71
N THR A 155 -37.16 -8.69 -6.41
CA THR A 155 -38.38 -9.11 -7.10
C THR A 155 -39.32 -7.94 -7.28
N ILE A 156 -39.93 -7.84 -8.46
CA ILE A 156 -41.04 -6.95 -8.75
C ILE A 156 -42.37 -7.72 -8.70
N GLN A 157 -43.34 -7.20 -7.94
CA GLN A 157 -44.72 -7.69 -7.95
C GLN A 157 -45.68 -6.51 -8.14
N GLY A 158 -46.18 -6.34 -9.36
CA GLY A 158 -46.93 -5.14 -9.70
C GLY A 158 -46.00 -3.92 -9.71
N ASP A 159 -46.39 -2.83 -9.06
CA ASP A 159 -45.57 -1.62 -8.91
C ASP A 159 -44.60 -1.67 -7.72
N LEU A 160 -44.47 -2.81 -7.04
CA LEU A 160 -43.64 -2.94 -5.84
C LEU A 160 -42.38 -3.75 -6.12
N LEU A 161 -41.24 -3.07 -6.13
CA LEU A 161 -39.91 -3.67 -6.05
C LEU A 161 -39.61 -4.02 -4.59
N SER A 162 -39.08 -5.20 -4.31
CA SER A 162 -38.68 -5.61 -2.96
C SER A 162 -37.45 -6.50 -2.96
N TRP A 163 -36.71 -6.50 -1.86
CA TRP A 163 -35.46 -7.25 -1.70
C TRP A 163 -35.25 -7.71 -0.25
N HIS A 164 -34.32 -8.64 -0.07
CA HIS A 164 -33.85 -9.03 1.26
C HIS A 164 -32.83 -8.03 1.81
N SER A 165 -33.03 -7.66 3.08
CA SER A 165 -32.10 -6.80 3.80
C SER A 165 -30.76 -7.50 3.98
N VAL A 166 -29.70 -6.74 3.73
CA VAL A 166 -28.37 -7.06 4.21
C VAL A 166 -28.34 -6.94 5.74
N ARG A 167 -27.66 -7.87 6.41
CA ARG A 167 -27.44 -7.86 7.87
C ARG A 167 -26.02 -7.44 8.19
N ASP A 168 -25.76 -6.18 7.92
CA ASP A 168 -24.49 -5.54 8.20
C ASP A 168 -24.79 -4.21 8.89
N GLU A 169 -24.00 -3.91 9.93
CA GLU A 169 -24.16 -2.71 10.74
C GLU A 169 -23.60 -1.47 10.06
N GLU A 170 -22.74 -1.64 9.06
CA GLU A 170 -22.18 -0.55 8.26
C GLU A 170 -23.16 -0.02 7.21
N ILE A 171 -24.16 -0.83 6.84
CA ILE A 171 -25.16 -0.46 5.83
C ILE A 171 -26.23 0.47 6.41
N VAL A 172 -26.33 1.67 5.84
CA VAL A 172 -27.30 2.70 6.24
C VAL A 172 -28.56 2.70 5.38
N GLY A 173 -28.51 2.08 4.20
CA GLY A 173 -29.65 2.00 3.30
C GLY A 173 -29.31 1.40 1.95
N TYR A 174 -30.18 1.70 0.99
CA TYR A 174 -30.12 1.16 -0.37
C TYR A 174 -30.39 2.26 -1.38
N ARG A 175 -29.75 2.18 -2.54
CA ARG A 175 -30.06 2.99 -3.72
C ARG A 175 -30.69 2.10 -4.79
N ILE A 176 -31.70 2.64 -5.44
CA ILE A 176 -32.48 1.98 -6.47
C ILE A 176 -32.20 2.71 -7.78
N TYR A 177 -31.89 1.93 -8.81
CA TYR A 177 -31.59 2.41 -10.14
C TYR A 177 -32.54 1.79 -11.15
N GLU A 178 -32.91 2.58 -12.16
CA GLU A 178 -33.59 2.12 -13.37
C GLU A 178 -32.53 1.91 -14.45
N ILE A 179 -32.58 0.79 -15.16
CA ILE A 179 -31.64 0.46 -16.24
C ILE A 179 -32.34 0.64 -17.58
N ASP A 180 -31.76 1.45 -18.47
CA ASP A 180 -32.29 1.60 -19.81
C ASP A 180 -31.86 0.47 -20.77
N ALA A 181 -32.37 0.51 -22.01
CA ALA A 181 -32.05 -0.51 -23.02
C ALA A 181 -30.57 -0.53 -23.47
N GLU A 182 -29.79 0.48 -23.11
CA GLU A 182 -28.35 0.59 -23.37
C GLU A 182 -27.50 0.13 -22.16
N GLY A 183 -28.16 -0.17 -21.02
CA GLY A 183 -27.53 -0.57 -19.78
C GLY A 183 -27.12 0.60 -18.88
N GLU A 184 -27.57 1.81 -19.15
CA GLU A 184 -27.26 3.00 -18.33
C GLU A 184 -28.16 3.03 -17.08
N GLU A 185 -27.53 3.11 -15.90
CA GLU A 185 -28.23 3.19 -14.61
C GLU A 185 -28.59 4.64 -14.27
N THR A 186 -29.89 4.90 -14.06
CA THR A 186 -30.39 6.18 -13.53
C THR A 186 -30.88 6.02 -12.11
N HIS A 187 -30.34 6.80 -11.17
CA HIS A 187 -30.80 6.77 -9.77
C HIS A 187 -32.24 7.28 -9.64
N VAL A 188 -33.14 6.43 -9.14
CA VAL A 188 -34.57 6.75 -9.02
C VAL A 188 -35.05 6.87 -7.58
N GLY A 189 -34.30 6.35 -6.61
CA GLY A 189 -34.70 6.44 -5.21
C GLY A 189 -33.75 5.81 -4.21
N SER A 190 -34.05 6.02 -2.93
CA SER A 190 -33.29 5.43 -1.82
C SER A 190 -34.23 4.99 -0.71
N VAL A 191 -33.85 3.92 -0.02
CA VAL A 191 -34.59 3.34 1.10
C VAL A 191 -33.65 3.15 2.28
N SER A 192 -34.01 3.64 3.46
CA SER A 192 -33.19 3.50 4.65
C SER A 192 -33.10 2.04 5.11
N GLN A 193 -32.00 1.67 5.78
CA GLN A 193 -31.88 0.39 6.46
C GLN A 193 -32.98 0.17 7.53
N LEU A 194 -33.58 1.24 8.05
CA LEU A 194 -34.67 1.18 9.03
C LEU A 194 -36.06 1.03 8.39
N GLU A 195 -36.18 1.24 7.09
CA GLU A 195 -37.45 1.16 6.36
C GLU A 195 -37.70 -0.25 5.82
N ARG A 196 -38.93 -0.49 5.36
CA ARG A 196 -39.25 -1.72 4.64
C ARG A 196 -38.42 -1.77 3.34
N LYS A 197 -37.84 -2.93 3.05
CA LYS A 197 -37.02 -3.19 1.85
C LYS A 197 -37.88 -3.33 0.60
N SER A 198 -38.49 -2.21 0.24
CA SER A 198 -39.39 -2.11 -0.89
C SER A 198 -39.46 -0.68 -1.42
N PHE A 199 -39.66 -0.54 -2.72
CA PHE A 199 -39.77 0.73 -3.41
C PHE A 199 -40.89 0.66 -4.46
N LEU A 200 -41.59 1.78 -4.70
CA LEU A 200 -42.63 1.84 -5.73
C LEU A 200 -42.01 2.28 -7.05
N VAL A 201 -42.09 1.43 -8.05
CA VAL A 201 -41.54 1.66 -9.39
C VAL A 201 -42.56 2.31 -10.32
N ASN A 202 -42.10 3.06 -11.31
CA ASN A 202 -42.97 3.79 -12.23
C ASN A 202 -43.28 3.01 -13.51
N ASP A 203 -42.34 2.18 -13.96
CA ASP A 203 -42.46 1.31 -15.13
C ASP A 203 -42.12 -0.14 -14.71
N GLN A 204 -42.98 -1.09 -15.09
CA GLN A 204 -42.80 -2.52 -14.77
C GLN A 204 -42.08 -3.28 -15.89
N ASP A 205 -41.97 -2.66 -17.06
CA ASP A 205 -41.30 -3.25 -18.22
C ASP A 205 -39.83 -2.81 -18.32
N THR A 206 -39.30 -2.14 -17.28
CA THR A 206 -37.91 -1.69 -17.17
C THR A 206 -37.21 -2.47 -16.07
N ASP A 207 -35.91 -2.74 -16.28
CA ASP A 207 -35.08 -3.44 -15.32
C ASP A 207 -34.64 -2.50 -14.19
N TYR A 208 -34.55 -3.03 -12.96
CA TYR A 208 -34.06 -2.27 -11.79
C TYR A 208 -32.93 -3.00 -11.09
N THR A 209 -32.03 -2.24 -10.48
CA THR A 209 -31.03 -2.77 -9.54
C THR A 209 -31.14 -2.09 -8.19
N VAL A 210 -30.69 -2.81 -7.17
CA VAL A 210 -30.61 -2.28 -5.81
C VAL A 210 -29.20 -2.52 -5.26
N LYS A 211 -28.58 -1.45 -4.77
CA LYS A 211 -27.24 -1.48 -4.16
C LYS A 211 -27.34 -1.13 -2.68
N ALA A 212 -26.63 -1.86 -1.82
CA ALA A 212 -26.47 -1.48 -0.42
C ALA A 212 -25.51 -0.30 -0.32
N VAL A 213 -25.71 0.57 0.68
CA VAL A 213 -24.90 1.78 0.87
C VAL A 213 -24.43 1.88 2.31
N ASP A 214 -23.15 2.15 2.51
CA ASP A 214 -22.55 2.32 3.84
C ASP A 214 -22.58 3.78 4.36
N HIS A 215 -21.99 4.01 5.53
CA HIS A 215 -21.88 5.34 6.14
C HIS A 215 -21.03 6.34 5.35
N PHE A 216 -20.14 5.87 4.49
CA PHE A 216 -19.25 6.69 3.66
C PHE A 216 -19.85 6.97 2.27
N GLY A 217 -20.92 6.28 1.91
CA GLY A 217 -21.60 6.39 0.63
C GLY A 217 -21.07 5.45 -0.44
N ASN A 218 -20.23 4.47 -0.07
CA ASN A 218 -19.81 3.39 -0.96
C ASN A 218 -21.01 2.51 -1.28
N GLU A 219 -21.00 1.89 -2.46
CA GLU A 219 -22.10 1.04 -2.95
C GLU A 219 -21.61 -0.40 -3.13
N SER A 220 -22.47 -1.37 -2.80
CA SER A 220 -22.24 -2.77 -3.20
C SER A 220 -22.36 -2.93 -4.71
N ASP A 221 -21.93 -4.08 -5.21
CA ASP A 221 -22.40 -4.58 -6.50
C ASP A 221 -23.95 -4.59 -6.54
N PRO A 222 -24.56 -4.48 -7.74
CA PRO A 222 -26.00 -4.49 -7.88
C PRO A 222 -26.61 -5.86 -7.56
N ALA A 223 -27.69 -5.84 -6.79
CA ALA A 223 -28.66 -6.92 -6.82
C ALA A 223 -29.44 -6.83 -8.13
N GLU A 224 -29.39 -7.88 -8.94
CA GLU A 224 -30.18 -8.02 -10.16
C GLU A 224 -31.46 -8.81 -9.88
N GLU A 225 -32.48 -8.61 -10.71
CA GLU A 225 -33.70 -9.41 -10.64
C GLU A 225 -33.42 -10.88 -10.98
N GLU A 226 -33.94 -11.79 -10.15
CA GLU A 226 -33.91 -13.21 -10.50
C GLU A 226 -35.05 -13.52 -11.48
N ASP A 227 -34.70 -14.11 -12.64
CA ASP A 227 -35.67 -14.67 -13.58
C ASP A 227 -36.63 -15.64 -12.86
N ALA A 228 -37.91 -15.30 -12.82
CA ALA A 228 -38.98 -16.06 -12.15
C ALA A 228 -39.33 -17.41 -12.81
#